data_AF-A0A445MSS5-F1
#
_entry.id   AF-A0A445MSS5-F1
#
_cell.length_a   1.000
_cell.length_b   1.000
_cell.length_c   1.000
_cell.angle_alpha   90.00
_cell.angle_beta   90.00
_cell.angle_gamma   90.00
#
_symmetry.space_group_name_H-M   'P 1'
#
loop_
_entity.id
_entity.type
_entity.pdbx_description
1 polymer ?
#
loop_
_entity_poly.entity_id
_entity_poly.type
_entity_poly.pdbx_seq_one_letter_code
_entity_poly.pdbx_strand_id
1 'polypeptide(L)'
;MTVGEIVSLLEARGINLKKKTAGEMAGPCPFCGGTDRFCVWPEENRFWCRGCNRKGDTIQLLRDLDGLSFEEATEAVGKPTTATPRKTAKSGKPTRQPFVHPELGKPDHGYSYANVKGELVFCVCRWDATTTRKKEIRQCLPDGLTWSLKGVPLCLYNQPDIAKYPTMPVWFVEGEKCADLLTSIDIKPATTAPLGAGKWPRLQSEYNIGEPLTGRTVYILPDNDAPGRKHADDIAQSLHGKAKEIKIVELPGLPEKGDVCDFLEEHGADGTFKTLLELANETPVYTPQENEISISGKKDIAAMVREYLLEEFDGGVFRISDLKRELGLSDADYTLARQCVRRMAAHQGLVEKHGQSLGTYRVVSKKKSQISWDEVQAKPSSLLLPGGLNEIVTTREGDLIAFAGFKNMSKTAIATEIVRLNLDTFQVHFFITEYKSRMKQRLLDFGVRLDHPNLHCYQIEKSDYIPDKIESGEGVLNVIDHMPNLDNFYLVGKVQDEIHRGLNGALCVITHQKLNHPRL
;
A
#
# COMPACT_ATOMS: atom_id res chain seq x y z
N MET A 1 -27.21 13.96 -41.95
CA MET A 1 -27.40 15.32 -41.40
C MET A 1 -27.05 16.26 -42.52
N THR A 2 -27.98 17.11 -42.91
CA THR A 2 -27.75 18.11 -43.94
C THR A 2 -27.04 19.29 -43.30
N VAL A 3 -25.85 19.64 -43.78
CA VAL A 3 -25.10 20.81 -43.29
C VAL A 3 -25.95 22.06 -43.55
N GLY A 4 -26.18 22.91 -42.54
CA GLY A 4 -26.93 24.17 -42.71
C GLY A 4 -28.42 24.17 -42.33
N GLU A 5 -28.92 23.15 -41.62
CA GLU A 5 -30.32 23.06 -41.16
C GLU A 5 -30.77 24.30 -40.36
N ILE A 6 -29.97 24.77 -39.38
CA ILE A 6 -30.28 25.98 -38.58
C ILE A 6 -30.42 27.22 -39.47
N VAL A 7 -29.50 27.39 -40.42
CA VAL A 7 -29.47 28.57 -41.30
C VAL A 7 -30.71 28.59 -42.18
N SER A 8 -31.04 27.45 -42.78
CA SER A 8 -32.24 27.31 -43.64
C SER A 8 -33.53 27.61 -42.87
N LEU A 9 -33.64 27.17 -41.61
CA LEU A 9 -34.79 27.44 -40.76
C LEU A 9 -34.92 28.91 -40.37
N LEU A 10 -33.80 29.59 -40.14
CA LEU A 10 -33.79 31.02 -39.83
C LEU A 10 -34.12 31.85 -41.07
N GLU A 11 -33.58 31.49 -42.24
CA GLU A 11 -33.89 32.12 -43.52
C GLU A 11 -35.39 31.99 -43.87
N ALA A 12 -35.98 30.80 -43.65
CA ALA A 12 -37.42 30.59 -43.81
C ALA A 12 -38.29 31.47 -42.91
N ARG A 13 -37.72 32.01 -41.82
CA ARG A 13 -38.36 32.93 -40.87
C ARG A 13 -37.93 34.40 -41.07
N GLY A 14 -37.27 34.69 -42.19
CA GLY A 14 -36.81 36.04 -42.55
C GLY A 14 -35.57 36.52 -41.78
N ILE A 15 -34.90 35.62 -41.06
CA ILE A 15 -33.71 35.93 -40.25
C ILE A 15 -32.48 35.57 -41.05
N ASN A 16 -31.88 36.59 -41.65
CA ASN A 16 -30.68 36.43 -42.48
C ASN A 16 -29.42 36.60 -41.64
N LEU A 17 -28.56 35.58 -41.64
CA LEU A 17 -27.26 35.63 -40.97
C LEU A 17 -26.16 36.01 -41.96
N LYS A 18 -25.17 36.79 -41.49
CA LYS A 18 -23.99 37.15 -42.29
C LYS A 18 -22.81 36.27 -41.88
N LYS A 19 -22.07 35.75 -42.86
CA LYS A 19 -20.83 35.01 -42.61
C LYS A 19 -19.81 35.90 -41.88
N LYS A 20 -19.27 35.40 -40.77
CA LYS A 20 -18.22 36.08 -39.97
C LYS A 20 -16.86 35.44 -40.19
N THR A 21 -16.82 34.11 -40.23
CA THR A 21 -15.60 33.33 -40.52
C THR A 21 -15.95 32.16 -41.45
N ALA A 22 -14.97 31.29 -41.76
CA ALA A 22 -15.21 30.12 -42.61
C ALA A 22 -16.36 29.22 -42.11
N GLY A 23 -16.52 29.08 -40.78
CA GLY A 23 -17.51 28.20 -40.14
C GLY A 23 -18.54 28.91 -39.24
N GLU A 24 -18.48 30.24 -39.09
CA GLU A 24 -19.39 31.00 -38.23
C GLU A 24 -20.21 32.02 -39.03
N MET A 25 -21.51 32.07 -38.76
CA MET A 25 -22.44 33.08 -39.24
C MET A 25 -23.05 33.82 -38.06
N ALA A 26 -23.31 35.12 -38.18
CA ALA A 26 -23.96 35.89 -37.12
C ALA A 26 -24.98 36.90 -37.66
N GLY A 27 -26.03 37.16 -36.88
CA GLY A 27 -27.10 38.07 -37.28
C GLY A 27 -28.10 38.32 -36.16
N PRO A 28 -29.34 38.72 -36.52
CA PRO A 28 -30.34 39.06 -35.53
C PRO A 28 -30.82 37.84 -34.74
N CYS A 29 -31.04 38.04 -33.44
CA CYS A 29 -31.51 36.99 -32.55
C CYS A 29 -33.05 36.87 -32.60
N PRO A 30 -33.61 35.70 -32.95
CA PRO A 30 -35.06 35.49 -32.95
C PRO A 30 -35.70 35.66 -31.57
N PHE A 31 -34.93 35.49 -30.50
CA PHE A 31 -35.47 35.41 -29.14
C PHE A 31 -35.45 36.73 -28.38
N CYS A 32 -34.45 37.58 -28.64
CA CYS A 32 -34.23 38.79 -27.87
C CYS A 32 -34.15 40.06 -28.73
N GLY A 33 -34.37 39.95 -30.04
CA GLY A 33 -34.38 41.09 -30.97
C GLY A 33 -33.03 41.78 -31.18
N GLY A 34 -31.93 41.24 -30.65
CA GLY A 34 -30.59 41.79 -30.90
C GLY A 34 -30.22 41.67 -32.39
N THR A 35 -29.40 42.57 -32.94
CA THR A 35 -29.18 42.69 -34.40
C THR A 35 -28.00 41.89 -34.96
N ASP A 36 -26.99 41.54 -34.14
CA ASP A 36 -25.73 40.93 -34.61
C ASP A 36 -25.12 39.88 -33.65
N ARG A 37 -25.90 39.46 -32.64
CA ARG A 37 -25.42 38.68 -31.49
C ARG A 37 -25.78 37.21 -31.52
N PHE A 38 -26.56 36.78 -32.51
CA PHE A 38 -26.95 35.39 -32.70
C PHE A 38 -25.96 34.70 -33.63
N CYS A 39 -25.08 33.89 -33.06
CA CYS A 39 -24.05 33.15 -33.79
C CYS A 39 -24.54 31.73 -34.11
N VAL A 40 -24.24 31.24 -35.31
CA VAL A 40 -24.54 29.90 -35.79
C VAL A 40 -23.30 29.31 -36.42
N TRP A 41 -23.01 28.05 -36.07
CA TRP A 41 -21.99 27.21 -36.67
C TRP A 41 -22.70 26.08 -37.45
N PRO A 42 -22.90 26.25 -38.77
CA PRO A 42 -23.77 25.36 -39.56
C PRO A 42 -23.28 23.91 -39.60
N GLU A 43 -21.96 23.70 -39.64
CA GLU A 43 -21.34 22.37 -39.67
C GLU A 43 -21.45 21.65 -38.32
N GLU A 44 -21.44 22.40 -37.22
CA GLU A 44 -21.58 21.88 -35.86
C GLU A 44 -23.05 21.70 -35.42
N ASN A 45 -24.01 22.11 -36.27
CA ASN A 45 -25.43 22.15 -35.94
C ASN A 45 -25.68 22.87 -34.60
N ARG A 46 -25.11 24.06 -34.43
CA ARG A 46 -25.11 24.78 -33.16
C ARG A 46 -25.45 26.26 -33.34
N PHE A 47 -26.24 26.80 -32.42
CA PHE A 47 -26.45 28.25 -32.28
C PHE A 47 -26.16 28.73 -30.86
N TRP A 48 -25.83 30.01 -30.72
CA TRP A 48 -25.73 30.71 -29.45
C TRP A 48 -26.00 32.20 -29.62
N CYS A 49 -26.85 32.76 -28.76
CA CYS A 49 -27.01 34.20 -28.62
C CYS A 49 -26.14 34.74 -27.49
N ARG A 50 -25.21 35.65 -27.82
CA ARG A 50 -24.36 36.34 -26.83
C ARG A 50 -25.13 37.28 -25.90
N GLY A 51 -26.36 37.66 -26.25
CA GLY A 51 -27.20 38.57 -25.44
C GLY A 51 -28.10 37.85 -24.45
N CYS A 52 -28.99 36.97 -24.95
CA CYS A 52 -29.96 36.26 -24.10
C CYS A 52 -29.51 34.86 -23.70
N ASN A 53 -28.29 34.47 -24.06
CA ASN A 53 -27.64 33.20 -23.73
C ASN A 53 -28.37 31.91 -24.16
N ARG A 54 -29.44 32.01 -24.96
CA ARG A 54 -30.08 30.85 -25.59
C ARG A 54 -29.09 30.19 -26.54
N LYS A 55 -29.01 28.87 -26.45
CA LYS A 55 -28.09 28.02 -27.21
C LYS A 55 -28.68 26.65 -27.41
N GLY A 56 -28.28 25.98 -28.49
CA GLY A 56 -28.76 24.64 -28.78
C GLY A 56 -28.43 24.22 -30.20
N ASP A 57 -29.08 23.15 -30.62
CA ASP A 57 -29.05 22.62 -31.99
C ASP A 57 -30.35 22.94 -32.74
N THR A 58 -30.49 22.43 -33.96
CA THR A 58 -31.73 22.59 -34.75
C THR A 58 -33.00 22.14 -34.00
N ILE A 59 -32.94 21.05 -33.24
CA ILE A 59 -34.10 20.56 -32.49
C ILE A 59 -34.45 21.56 -31.39
N GLN A 60 -33.46 22.02 -30.62
CA GLN A 60 -33.68 23.03 -29.59
C GLN A 60 -34.19 24.34 -30.17
N LEU A 61 -33.74 24.73 -31.37
CA LEU A 61 -34.23 25.92 -32.08
C LEU A 61 -35.72 25.80 -32.40
N LEU A 62 -36.16 24.68 -32.99
CA LEU A 62 -37.58 24.43 -33.32
C LEU A 62 -38.46 24.41 -32.05
N ARG A 63 -37.97 23.78 -30.98
CA ARG A 63 -38.68 23.74 -29.69
C ARG A 63 -38.82 25.13 -29.07
N ASP A 64 -37.76 25.93 -29.10
CA ASP A 64 -37.75 27.25 -28.49
C ASP A 64 -38.47 28.31 -29.34
N LEU A 65 -38.46 28.17 -30.66
CA LEU A 65 -38.98 29.16 -31.60
C LEU A 65 -40.43 28.87 -32.01
N ASP A 66 -40.75 27.59 -32.21
CA ASP A 66 -42.07 27.16 -32.69
C ASP A 66 -42.88 26.42 -31.61
N GLY A 67 -42.32 26.24 -30.40
CA GLY A 67 -43.01 25.60 -29.29
C GLY A 67 -43.22 24.09 -29.45
N LEU A 68 -42.54 23.46 -30.44
CA LEU A 68 -42.70 22.04 -30.72
C LEU A 68 -42.27 21.18 -29.53
N SER A 69 -42.95 20.05 -29.36
CA SER A 69 -42.43 18.94 -28.56
C SER A 69 -41.14 18.38 -29.19
N PHE A 70 -40.40 17.57 -28.42
CA PHE A 70 -39.21 16.93 -28.94
C PHE A 70 -39.53 16.02 -30.14
N GLU A 71 -40.66 15.32 -30.08
CA GLU A 71 -41.12 14.37 -31.12
C GLU A 71 -41.43 15.11 -32.43
N GLU A 72 -42.25 16.17 -32.34
CA GLU A 72 -42.58 17.03 -33.49
C GLU A 72 -41.33 17.69 -34.09
N ALA A 73 -40.39 18.14 -33.25
CA ALA A 73 -39.13 18.74 -33.72
C ALA A 73 -38.20 17.72 -34.40
N THR A 74 -38.18 16.46 -33.95
CA THR A 74 -37.41 15.38 -34.60
C THR A 74 -38.01 14.96 -35.94
N GLU A 75 -39.35 14.91 -36.02
CA GLU A 75 -40.07 14.63 -37.25
C GLU A 75 -39.85 15.74 -38.29
N ALA A 76 -39.90 17.01 -37.86
CA ALA A 76 -39.67 18.17 -38.73
C ALA A 76 -38.27 18.20 -39.37
N VAL A 77 -37.27 17.54 -38.76
CA VAL A 77 -35.91 17.40 -39.32
C VAL A 77 -35.66 16.04 -39.99
N GLY A 78 -36.72 15.27 -40.27
CA GLY A 78 -36.63 13.99 -40.97
C GLY A 78 -35.97 12.87 -40.18
N LYS A 79 -36.01 12.93 -38.84
CA LYS A 79 -35.48 11.90 -37.94
C LYS A 79 -36.64 11.18 -37.22
N PRO A 80 -37.16 10.06 -37.75
CA PRO A 80 -38.29 9.36 -37.14
C PRO A 80 -37.97 8.83 -35.74
N THR A 81 -38.96 8.89 -34.84
CA THR A 81 -38.89 8.52 -33.41
C THR A 81 -38.90 7.01 -33.13
N THR A 82 -38.81 6.16 -34.15
CA THR A 82 -38.69 4.70 -33.97
C THR A 82 -37.25 4.28 -33.69
N ALA A 83 -36.77 4.62 -32.51
CA ALA A 83 -35.62 3.98 -31.89
C ALA A 83 -35.91 3.83 -30.39
N THR A 84 -36.05 2.57 -29.95
CA THR A 84 -35.86 2.15 -28.56
C THR A 84 -34.68 2.95 -27.98
N PRO A 85 -34.76 3.49 -26.74
CA PRO A 85 -33.76 4.42 -26.25
C PRO A 85 -32.40 3.75 -26.19
N ARG A 86 -31.62 3.90 -27.25
CA ARG A 86 -30.20 3.64 -27.28
C ARG A 86 -29.65 4.73 -26.39
N LYS A 87 -29.33 4.36 -25.14
CA LYS A 87 -28.68 5.24 -24.16
C LYS A 87 -27.36 5.73 -24.76
N THR A 88 -27.42 6.79 -25.55
CA THR A 88 -26.27 7.64 -25.82
C THR A 88 -25.97 8.32 -24.50
N ALA A 89 -24.93 7.83 -23.84
CA ALA A 89 -24.38 8.42 -22.64
C ALA A 89 -24.10 9.91 -22.90
N LYS A 90 -25.03 10.78 -22.48
CA LYS A 90 -24.74 12.19 -22.28
C LYS A 90 -23.81 12.24 -21.09
N SER A 91 -22.64 12.86 -21.27
CA SER A 91 -21.67 13.18 -20.23
C SER A 91 -22.20 14.27 -19.30
N GLY A 92 -23.31 14.00 -18.63
CA GLY A 92 -23.76 14.74 -17.44
C GLY A 92 -23.45 13.87 -16.23
N LYS A 93 -22.95 14.49 -15.15
CA LYS A 93 -22.83 13.82 -13.84
C LYS A 93 -24.14 13.07 -13.55
N PRO A 94 -24.11 11.81 -13.09
CA PRO A 94 -25.31 11.04 -12.85
C PRO A 94 -26.16 11.76 -11.78
N THR A 95 -27.20 12.46 -12.21
CA THR A 95 -28.16 13.11 -11.32
C THR A 95 -29.10 12.05 -10.74
N ARG A 96 -28.65 11.39 -9.66
CA ARG A 96 -29.54 10.83 -8.65
C ARG A 96 -29.07 11.33 -7.29
N GLN A 97 -29.72 12.39 -6.81
CA GLN A 97 -29.68 12.78 -5.39
C GLN A 97 -31.06 13.21 -4.90
N PRO A 98 -31.40 13.04 -3.60
CA PRO A 98 -30.74 12.21 -2.60
C PRO A 98 -31.65 11.08 -2.08
N PHE A 99 -30.99 10.05 -1.58
CA PHE A 99 -31.61 8.98 -0.81
C PHE A 99 -31.94 9.51 0.60
N VAL A 100 -33.17 9.30 1.06
CA VAL A 100 -33.65 9.79 2.37
C VAL A 100 -33.16 8.85 3.46
N HIS A 101 -32.38 9.35 4.41
CA HIS A 101 -31.90 8.56 5.54
C HIS A 101 -33.06 8.29 6.51
N PRO A 102 -33.24 7.06 7.03
CA PRO A 102 -34.35 6.72 7.93
C PRO A 102 -34.44 7.65 9.16
N GLU A 103 -33.29 7.97 9.76
CA GLU A 103 -33.21 8.82 10.96
C GLU A 103 -32.95 10.31 10.67
N LEU A 104 -32.07 10.64 9.72
CA LEU A 104 -31.62 12.01 9.46
C LEU A 104 -32.45 12.73 8.38
N GLY A 105 -33.37 12.03 7.71
CA GLY A 105 -34.19 12.59 6.65
C GLY A 105 -33.41 12.90 5.38
N LYS A 106 -33.81 13.95 4.66
CA LYS A 106 -33.19 14.36 3.39
C LYS A 106 -31.87 15.11 3.67
N PRO A 107 -30.73 14.73 3.06
CA PRO A 107 -29.49 15.48 3.18
C PRO A 107 -29.57 16.84 2.48
N ASP A 108 -28.79 17.81 2.97
CA ASP A 108 -28.64 19.12 2.33
C ASP A 108 -27.83 19.01 1.04
N HIS A 109 -26.85 18.11 1.02
CA HIS A 109 -26.03 17.81 -0.15
C HIS A 109 -25.80 16.30 -0.31
N GLY A 110 -25.82 15.81 -1.53
CA GLY A 110 -25.26 14.51 -1.88
C GLY A 110 -24.07 14.68 -2.82
N TYR A 111 -23.28 13.63 -2.97
CA TYR A 111 -22.17 13.55 -3.93
C TYR A 111 -22.11 12.13 -4.48
N SER A 112 -22.18 12.00 -5.79
CA SER A 112 -22.26 10.71 -6.48
C SER A 112 -20.87 10.27 -6.95
N TYR A 113 -20.41 9.14 -6.44
CA TYR A 113 -19.13 8.55 -6.80
C TYR A 113 -19.35 7.49 -7.87
N ALA A 114 -18.84 7.75 -9.08
CA ALA A 114 -18.99 6.87 -10.23
C ALA A 114 -17.63 6.31 -10.67
N ASN A 115 -17.62 5.09 -11.21
CA ASN A 115 -16.41 4.49 -11.77
C ASN A 115 -16.06 5.12 -13.14
N VAL A 116 -14.95 4.70 -13.75
CA VAL A 116 -14.49 5.23 -15.06
C VAL A 116 -15.51 5.07 -16.20
N LYS A 117 -16.48 4.16 -16.10
CA LYS A 117 -17.56 3.95 -17.07
C LYS A 117 -18.77 4.85 -16.83
N GLY A 118 -18.75 5.65 -15.77
CA GLY A 118 -19.87 6.50 -15.34
C GLY A 118 -20.94 5.75 -14.55
N GLU A 119 -20.68 4.51 -14.12
CA GLU A 119 -21.61 3.74 -13.30
C GLU A 119 -21.52 4.19 -11.84
N LEU A 120 -22.66 4.49 -11.22
CA LEU A 120 -22.74 4.92 -9.82
C LEU A 120 -22.30 3.78 -8.89
N VAL A 121 -21.30 4.03 -8.06
CA VAL A 121 -20.71 3.06 -7.12
C VAL A 121 -21.23 3.27 -5.70
N PHE A 122 -21.23 4.52 -5.23
CA PHE A 122 -21.79 4.90 -3.93
C PHE A 122 -22.09 6.41 -3.92
N CYS A 123 -22.74 6.87 -2.85
CA CYS A 123 -22.99 8.28 -2.60
C CYS A 123 -22.46 8.69 -1.23
N VAL A 124 -22.01 9.94 -1.12
CA VAL A 124 -21.74 10.64 0.14
C VAL A 124 -22.86 11.64 0.37
N CYS A 125 -23.55 11.55 1.50
CA CYS A 125 -24.65 12.41 1.90
C CYS A 125 -24.21 13.27 3.09
N ARG A 126 -24.48 14.57 3.03
CA ARG A 126 -24.06 15.56 4.01
C ARG A 126 -25.26 16.34 4.52
N TRP A 127 -25.34 16.46 5.84
CA TRP A 127 -26.23 17.35 6.56
C TRP A 127 -25.38 18.42 7.24
N ASP A 128 -25.62 19.68 6.92
CA ASP A 128 -24.90 20.82 7.48
C ASP A 128 -25.36 21.14 8.88
N ALA A 129 -24.42 21.65 9.68
CA ALA A 129 -24.71 22.10 11.03
C ALA A 129 -25.73 23.25 11.00
N THR A 130 -26.69 23.21 11.91
CA THR A 130 -27.59 24.33 12.21
C THR A 130 -27.50 24.64 13.69
N THR A 131 -28.26 25.62 14.18
CA THR A 131 -28.38 25.90 15.62
C THR A 131 -28.91 24.69 16.42
N THR A 132 -29.60 23.76 15.78
CA THR A 132 -30.26 22.62 16.43
C THR A 132 -29.67 21.25 16.07
N ARG A 133 -28.79 21.16 15.06
CA ARG A 133 -28.17 19.89 14.63
C ARG A 133 -26.68 20.05 14.35
N LYS A 134 -25.88 19.03 14.69
CA LYS A 134 -24.46 18.97 14.31
C LYS A 134 -24.32 18.53 12.85
N LYS A 135 -23.18 18.87 12.23
CA LYS A 135 -22.79 18.39 10.90
C LYS A 135 -22.70 16.86 10.93
N GLU A 136 -23.34 16.20 9.98
CA GLU A 136 -23.31 14.75 9.80
C GLU A 136 -22.98 14.39 8.36
N ILE A 137 -22.13 13.38 8.19
CA ILE A 137 -21.80 12.81 6.88
C ILE A 137 -22.05 11.32 6.96
N ARG A 138 -22.78 10.79 5.98
CA ARG A 138 -23.06 9.35 5.82
C ARG A 138 -22.84 8.94 4.38
N GLN A 139 -22.57 7.66 4.17
CA GLN A 139 -22.40 7.11 2.82
C GLN A 139 -23.41 5.98 2.60
N CYS A 140 -23.90 5.87 1.38
CA CYS A 140 -24.83 4.81 1.00
C CYS A 140 -24.51 4.21 -0.37
N LEU A 141 -25.00 2.99 -0.58
CA LEU A 141 -24.95 2.33 -1.87
C LEU A 141 -25.93 2.98 -2.87
N PRO A 142 -25.80 2.68 -4.18
CA PRO A 142 -26.69 3.21 -5.21
C PRO A 142 -28.16 2.78 -5.05
N ASP A 143 -28.44 1.79 -4.22
CA ASP A 143 -29.79 1.37 -3.84
C ASP A 143 -30.52 2.41 -2.98
N GLY A 144 -29.79 3.31 -2.32
CA GLY A 144 -30.35 4.30 -1.41
C GLY A 144 -30.84 3.78 -0.07
N LEU A 145 -30.68 2.50 0.20
CA LEU A 145 -31.19 1.80 1.38
C LEU A 145 -30.04 1.31 2.27
N THR A 146 -28.90 0.96 1.67
CA THR A 146 -27.75 0.41 2.38
C THR A 146 -26.78 1.51 2.76
N TRP A 147 -26.75 1.88 4.04
CA TRP A 147 -25.90 2.93 4.61
C TRP A 147 -24.56 2.39 5.11
N SER A 148 -23.83 1.71 4.23
CA SER A 148 -22.53 1.10 4.52
C SER A 148 -21.68 1.01 3.26
N LEU A 149 -20.36 1.18 3.39
CA LEU A 149 -19.40 0.99 2.30
C LEU A 149 -18.59 -0.30 2.42
N LYS A 150 -19.01 -1.23 3.29
CA LYS A 150 -18.28 -2.48 3.50
C LYS A 150 -18.27 -3.32 2.22
N GLY A 151 -17.08 -3.59 1.69
CA GLY A 151 -16.89 -4.38 0.47
C GLY A 151 -17.13 -3.61 -0.83
N VAL A 152 -17.31 -2.29 -0.77
CA VAL A 152 -17.48 -1.43 -1.94
C VAL A 152 -16.12 -1.05 -2.50
N PRO A 153 -15.89 -1.17 -3.83
CA PRO A 153 -14.66 -0.70 -4.46
C PRO A 153 -14.69 0.83 -4.54
N LEU A 154 -14.08 1.51 -3.56
CA LEU A 154 -14.09 2.97 -3.50
C LEU A 154 -13.34 3.59 -4.69
N CYS A 155 -13.80 4.76 -5.11
CA CYS A 155 -13.31 5.48 -6.28
C CYS A 155 -13.14 6.97 -5.97
N LEU A 156 -12.42 7.71 -6.82
CA LEU A 156 -12.26 9.16 -6.69
C LEU A 156 -13.55 9.88 -7.11
N TYR A 157 -13.79 11.05 -6.53
CA TYR A 157 -14.90 11.90 -6.95
C TYR A 157 -14.66 12.43 -8.37
N ASN A 158 -15.70 12.52 -9.21
CA ASN A 158 -15.55 12.90 -10.63
C ASN A 158 -14.52 12.04 -11.42
N GLN A 159 -14.25 10.80 -11.01
CA GLN A 159 -13.34 9.90 -11.74
C GLN A 159 -13.67 9.71 -13.24
N PRO A 160 -14.93 9.71 -13.71
CA PRO A 160 -15.23 9.75 -15.15
C PRO A 160 -14.58 10.94 -15.89
N ASP A 161 -14.52 12.12 -15.26
CA ASP A 161 -13.92 13.31 -15.87
C ASP A 161 -12.40 13.18 -15.97
N ILE A 162 -11.76 12.54 -14.99
CA ILE A 162 -10.33 12.22 -15.05
C ILE A 162 -10.03 11.37 -16.30
N ALA A 163 -10.87 10.36 -16.57
CA ALA A 163 -10.74 9.51 -17.74
C ALA A 163 -11.06 10.25 -19.06
N LYS A 164 -12.03 11.18 -19.04
CA LYS A 164 -12.46 11.96 -20.20
C LYS A 164 -11.40 12.95 -20.70
N TYR A 165 -10.57 13.48 -19.80
CA TYR A 165 -9.56 14.50 -20.13
C TYR A 165 -8.14 13.98 -19.90
N PRO A 166 -7.65 13.00 -20.68
CA PRO A 166 -6.41 12.28 -20.41
C PRO A 166 -5.12 13.08 -20.67
N THR A 167 -5.20 14.37 -20.97
CA THR A 167 -4.00 15.22 -21.12
C THR A 167 -4.02 16.44 -20.20
N MET A 168 -5.17 16.75 -19.59
CA MET A 168 -5.30 17.90 -18.70
C MET A 168 -4.78 17.58 -17.29
N PRO A 169 -4.18 18.56 -16.58
CA PRO A 169 -3.85 18.41 -15.17
C PRO A 169 -5.07 18.09 -14.33
N VAL A 170 -4.91 17.22 -13.33
CA VAL A 170 -5.96 16.86 -12.38
C VAL A 170 -5.84 17.76 -11.16
N TRP A 171 -6.88 18.53 -10.86
CA TRP A 171 -6.96 19.38 -9.67
C TRP A 171 -7.55 18.57 -8.51
N PHE A 172 -6.75 18.36 -7.47
CA PHE A 172 -7.10 17.56 -6.31
C PHE A 172 -7.33 18.46 -5.11
N VAL A 173 -8.58 18.52 -4.63
CA VAL A 173 -9.00 19.33 -3.48
C VAL A 173 -9.45 18.43 -2.32
N GLU A 174 -9.61 18.98 -1.12
CA GLU A 174 -9.97 18.18 0.06
C GLU A 174 -11.43 17.71 0.13
N GLY A 175 -12.35 18.38 -0.57
CA GLY A 175 -13.78 18.10 -0.47
C GLY A 175 -14.57 18.22 -1.77
N GLU A 176 -15.71 17.52 -1.82
CA GLU A 176 -16.55 17.43 -3.02
C GLU A 176 -17.14 18.79 -3.42
N LYS A 177 -17.50 19.63 -2.44
CA LYS A 177 -18.00 21.00 -2.66
C LYS A 177 -17.01 21.80 -3.51
N CYS A 178 -15.73 21.79 -3.14
CA CYS A 178 -14.72 22.55 -3.85
C CYS A 178 -14.37 21.94 -5.21
N ALA A 179 -14.46 20.61 -5.36
CA ALA A 179 -14.28 19.97 -6.66
C ALA A 179 -15.40 20.37 -7.64
N ASP A 180 -16.64 20.44 -7.16
CA ASP A 180 -17.78 20.91 -7.96
C ASP A 180 -17.68 22.40 -8.30
N LEU A 181 -17.22 23.23 -7.35
CA LEU A 181 -17.02 24.66 -7.53
C LEU A 181 -15.90 24.94 -8.57
N LEU A 182 -14.76 24.26 -8.50
CA LEU A 182 -13.72 24.35 -9.54
C LEU A 182 -14.24 23.93 -10.91
N THR A 183 -15.00 22.83 -10.96
CA THR A 183 -15.62 22.38 -12.22
C THR A 183 -16.57 23.44 -12.80
N SER A 184 -17.28 24.19 -11.94
CA SER A 184 -18.24 25.22 -12.37
C SER A 184 -17.58 26.44 -13.04
N ILE A 185 -16.29 26.68 -12.77
CA ILE A 185 -15.48 27.72 -13.39
C ILE A 185 -14.54 27.16 -14.47
N ASP A 186 -14.90 26.02 -15.06
CA ASP A 186 -14.18 25.33 -16.13
C ASP A 186 -12.77 24.82 -15.77
N ILE A 187 -12.44 24.71 -14.48
CA ILE A 187 -11.25 24.01 -13.99
C ILE A 187 -11.58 22.53 -13.83
N LYS A 188 -11.18 21.73 -14.83
CA LYS A 188 -11.47 20.29 -14.91
C LYS A 188 -10.28 19.52 -15.51
N PRO A 189 -10.08 18.24 -15.14
CA PRO A 189 -10.83 17.50 -14.12
C PRO A 189 -10.47 17.93 -12.69
N ALA A 190 -11.49 18.16 -11.86
CA ALA A 190 -11.35 18.45 -10.43
C ALA A 190 -11.97 17.31 -9.59
N THR A 191 -11.22 16.82 -8.60
CA THR A 191 -11.51 15.59 -7.86
C THR A 191 -11.20 15.75 -6.37
N THR A 192 -11.71 14.81 -5.57
CA THR A 192 -11.30 14.56 -4.19
C THR A 192 -11.39 13.06 -3.87
N ALA A 193 -10.87 12.64 -2.72
CA ALA A 193 -11.02 11.28 -2.19
C ALA A 193 -12.20 11.20 -1.20
N PRO A 194 -12.90 10.05 -1.12
CA PRO A 194 -13.97 9.87 -0.16
C PRO A 194 -13.43 9.78 1.28
N LEU A 195 -14.33 9.88 2.27
CA LEU A 195 -14.04 9.72 3.72
C LEU A 195 -13.22 10.84 4.39
N GLY A 196 -12.82 11.87 3.64
CA GLY A 196 -12.18 13.09 4.13
C GLY A 196 -10.69 12.96 4.49
N ALA A 197 -10.13 14.06 4.98
CA ALA A 197 -8.70 14.22 5.27
C ALA A 197 -8.16 13.14 6.24
N GLY A 198 -6.90 12.74 6.00
CA GLY A 198 -6.19 11.74 6.81
C GLY A 198 -6.60 10.29 6.56
N LYS A 199 -7.51 10.01 5.61
CA LYS A 199 -7.86 8.64 5.18
C LYS A 199 -7.07 8.15 3.96
N TRP A 200 -6.33 9.04 3.29
CA TRP A 200 -5.59 8.72 2.08
C TRP A 200 -4.68 7.48 2.20
N PRO A 201 -3.82 7.34 3.24
CA PRO A 201 -2.96 6.16 3.33
C PRO A 201 -3.73 4.85 3.34
N ARG A 202 -4.88 4.82 4.03
CA ARG A 202 -5.77 3.65 4.07
C ARG A 202 -6.47 3.43 2.73
N LEU A 203 -6.96 4.49 2.11
CA LEU A 203 -7.66 4.41 0.82
C LEU A 203 -6.74 3.90 -0.28
N GLN A 204 -5.52 4.42 -0.32
CA GLN A 204 -4.50 3.97 -1.24
C GLN A 204 -4.15 2.50 -1.01
N SER A 205 -4.09 2.07 0.25
CA SER A 205 -3.59 0.74 0.59
C SER A 205 -4.64 -0.37 0.49
N GLU A 206 -5.92 -0.06 0.77
CA GLU A 206 -7.05 -1.00 0.67
C GLU A 206 -7.68 -1.02 -0.74
N TYR A 207 -7.71 0.12 -1.44
CA TYR A 207 -8.47 0.29 -2.69
C TYR A 207 -7.62 0.74 -3.88
N ASN A 208 -6.33 1.02 -3.69
CA ASN A 208 -5.47 1.62 -4.72
C ASN A 208 -6.08 2.90 -5.31
N ILE A 209 -6.65 3.74 -4.44
CA ILE A 209 -7.50 4.89 -4.83
C ILE A 209 -6.83 5.87 -5.80
N GLY A 210 -5.49 6.00 -5.75
CA GLY A 210 -4.71 6.88 -6.61
C GLY A 210 -4.38 6.32 -8.00
N GLU A 211 -4.81 5.09 -8.34
CA GLU A 211 -4.58 4.48 -9.66
C GLU A 211 -4.96 5.39 -10.85
N PRO A 212 -6.12 6.09 -10.85
CA PRO A 212 -6.49 6.99 -11.94
C PRO A 212 -5.56 8.20 -12.11
N LEU A 213 -4.67 8.45 -11.13
CA LEU A 213 -3.70 9.54 -11.12
C LEU A 213 -2.31 9.11 -11.62
N THR A 214 -2.13 7.84 -12.00
CA THR A 214 -0.88 7.34 -12.56
C THR A 214 -0.60 7.97 -13.93
N GLY A 215 0.63 8.45 -14.14
CA GLY A 215 1.04 9.14 -15.36
C GLY A 215 0.40 10.52 -15.58
N ARG A 216 -0.35 11.05 -14.60
CA ARG A 216 -1.01 12.36 -14.67
C ARG A 216 -0.10 13.50 -14.17
N THR A 217 -0.36 14.72 -14.64
CA THR A 217 0.03 15.93 -13.90
C THR A 217 -1.06 16.20 -12.86
N VAL A 218 -0.68 16.35 -11.59
CA VAL A 218 -1.62 16.50 -10.46
C VAL A 218 -1.30 17.78 -9.68
N TYR A 219 -2.29 18.66 -9.53
CA TYR A 219 -2.20 19.88 -8.73
C TYR A 219 -3.04 19.70 -7.47
N ILE A 220 -2.41 19.69 -6.31
CA ILE A 220 -3.05 19.46 -5.01
C ILE A 220 -3.27 20.81 -4.35
N LEU A 221 -4.49 21.12 -3.95
CA LEU A 221 -4.84 22.34 -3.21
C LEU A 221 -5.21 21.95 -1.78
N PRO A 222 -4.31 22.16 -0.80
CA PRO A 222 -4.61 21.91 0.61
C PRO A 222 -5.54 22.97 1.18
N ASP A 223 -6.30 22.60 2.20
CA ASP A 223 -6.94 23.56 3.12
C ASP A 223 -5.84 24.29 3.91
N ASN A 224 -6.09 25.55 4.28
CA ASN A 224 -5.14 26.39 4.99
C ASN A 224 -5.07 26.07 6.50
N ASP A 225 -4.76 24.82 6.82
CA ASP A 225 -4.49 24.36 8.17
C ASP A 225 -3.46 23.21 8.22
N ALA A 226 -3.06 22.79 9.42
CA ALA A 226 -2.05 21.75 9.58
C ALA A 226 -2.53 20.35 9.13
N PRO A 227 -3.77 19.91 9.43
CA PRO A 227 -4.33 18.68 8.85
C PRO A 227 -4.34 18.66 7.32
N GLY A 228 -4.70 19.78 6.69
CA GLY A 228 -4.82 19.87 5.24
C GLY A 228 -3.49 19.81 4.52
N ARG A 229 -2.49 20.54 5.00
CA ARG A 229 -1.10 20.43 4.52
C ARG A 229 -0.57 18.99 4.60
N LYS A 230 -0.79 18.33 5.74
CA LYS A 230 -0.40 16.93 5.91
C LYS A 230 -1.13 16.00 4.94
N HIS A 231 -2.41 16.26 4.67
CA HIS A 231 -3.20 15.46 3.74
C HIS A 231 -2.67 15.60 2.31
N ALA A 232 -2.32 16.82 1.89
CA ALA A 232 -1.66 17.06 0.60
C ALA A 232 -0.31 16.36 0.48
N ASP A 233 0.51 16.38 1.54
CA ASP A 233 1.78 15.65 1.59
C ASP A 233 1.58 14.13 1.47
N ASP A 234 0.62 13.54 2.20
CA ASP A 234 0.30 12.11 2.11
C ASP A 234 -0.09 11.70 0.68
N ILE A 235 -0.84 12.56 -0.03
CA ILE A 235 -1.23 12.36 -1.44
C ILE A 235 0.02 12.46 -2.34
N ALA A 236 0.78 13.54 -2.22
CA ALA A 236 1.95 13.80 -3.04
C ALA A 236 3.00 12.70 -2.90
N GLN A 237 3.32 12.29 -1.67
CA GLN A 237 4.25 11.21 -1.38
C GLN A 237 3.78 9.86 -1.96
N SER A 238 2.49 9.56 -1.86
CA SER A 238 1.91 8.32 -2.39
C SER A 238 1.92 8.23 -3.92
N LEU A 239 1.82 9.39 -4.59
CA LEU A 239 1.81 9.51 -6.04
C LEU A 239 3.22 9.74 -6.63
N HIS A 240 4.21 10.09 -5.80
CA HIS A 240 5.58 10.30 -6.24
C HIS A 240 6.13 9.05 -6.93
N GLY A 241 6.75 9.23 -8.11
CA GLY A 241 7.21 8.15 -8.98
C GLY A 241 6.12 7.41 -9.75
N LYS A 242 4.82 7.72 -9.53
CA LYS A 242 3.68 7.14 -10.28
C LYS A 242 3.00 8.17 -11.17
N ALA A 243 2.77 9.39 -10.66
CA ALA A 243 2.29 10.52 -11.44
C ALA A 243 3.42 11.07 -12.32
N LYS A 244 3.07 11.71 -13.44
CA LYS A 244 4.03 12.39 -14.31
C LYS A 244 4.66 13.59 -13.61
N GLU A 245 3.82 14.34 -12.89
CA GLU A 245 4.21 15.57 -12.22
C GLU A 245 3.21 15.84 -11.09
N ILE A 246 3.70 16.33 -9.96
CA ILE A 246 2.88 16.67 -8.79
C ILE A 246 3.27 18.07 -8.36
N LYS A 247 2.29 18.92 -8.06
CA LYS A 247 2.52 20.24 -7.45
C LYS A 247 1.54 20.44 -6.31
N ILE A 248 2.02 20.97 -5.19
CA ILE A 248 1.17 21.40 -4.07
C ILE A 248 1.01 22.91 -4.20
N VAL A 249 -0.18 23.34 -4.62
CA VAL A 249 -0.49 24.73 -4.97
C VAL A 249 -1.16 25.41 -3.79
N GLU A 250 -0.39 26.20 -3.03
CA GLU A 250 -0.92 26.96 -1.89
C GLU A 250 -1.55 28.28 -2.34
N LEU A 251 -2.74 28.56 -1.82
CA LEU A 251 -3.49 29.78 -2.13
C LEU A 251 -3.13 30.92 -1.16
N PRO A 252 -2.74 32.09 -1.67
CA PRO A 252 -2.37 33.22 -0.82
C PRO A 252 -3.61 33.85 -0.18
N GLY A 253 -3.44 34.43 1.02
CA GLY A 253 -4.48 35.26 1.65
C GLY A 253 -5.65 34.49 2.28
N LEU A 254 -5.67 33.15 2.23
CA LEU A 254 -6.72 32.37 2.87
C LEU A 254 -6.77 32.58 4.39
N PRO A 255 -7.96 32.65 5.01
CA PRO A 255 -8.10 32.60 6.46
C PRO A 255 -7.64 31.23 7.01
N GLU A 256 -7.44 31.13 8.32
CA GLU A 256 -7.15 29.84 8.96
C GLU A 256 -8.30 28.85 8.71
N LYS A 257 -7.97 27.63 8.25
CA LYS A 257 -8.92 26.62 7.76
C LYS A 257 -9.70 27.03 6.50
N GLY A 258 -9.25 28.06 5.80
CA GLY A 258 -9.82 28.46 4.53
C GLY A 258 -9.49 27.46 3.43
N ASP A 259 -10.38 27.32 2.45
CA ASP A 259 -10.21 26.44 1.29
C ASP A 259 -10.36 27.22 -0.03
N VAL A 260 -10.27 26.54 -1.17
CA VAL A 260 -10.46 27.18 -2.48
C VAL A 260 -11.87 27.72 -2.71
N CYS A 261 -12.87 27.23 -1.96
CA CYS A 261 -14.21 27.78 -2.01
C CYS A 261 -14.22 29.18 -1.38
N ASP A 262 -13.55 29.39 -0.25
CA ASP A 262 -13.38 30.72 0.37
C ASP A 262 -12.63 31.67 -0.57
N PHE A 263 -11.57 31.18 -1.22
CA PHE A 263 -10.82 31.97 -2.21
C PHE A 263 -11.70 32.44 -3.38
N LEU A 264 -12.63 31.60 -3.85
CA LEU A 264 -13.55 31.97 -4.91
C LEU A 264 -14.57 33.01 -4.46
N GLU A 265 -15.07 32.90 -3.23
CA GLU A 265 -16.00 33.88 -2.67
C GLU A 265 -15.36 35.28 -2.58
N GLU A 266 -14.06 35.35 -2.25
CA GLU A 266 -13.31 36.61 -2.18
C GLU A 266 -12.92 37.19 -3.56
N HIS A 267 -12.39 36.36 -4.46
CA HIS A 267 -11.77 36.84 -5.71
C HIS A 267 -12.65 36.69 -6.97
N GLY A 268 -13.77 36.00 -6.86
CA GLY A 268 -14.67 35.71 -7.98
C GLY A 268 -14.09 34.72 -9.00
N ALA A 269 -14.95 34.18 -9.86
CA ALA A 269 -14.61 33.10 -10.80
C ALA A 269 -13.39 33.43 -11.70
N ASP A 270 -13.40 34.61 -12.35
CA ASP A 270 -12.32 35.01 -13.27
C ASP A 270 -10.99 35.26 -12.53
N GLY A 271 -11.05 35.80 -11.31
CA GLY A 271 -9.89 36.02 -10.47
C GLY A 271 -9.28 34.70 -10.02
N THR A 272 -10.09 33.81 -9.46
CA THR A 272 -9.67 32.47 -9.04
C THR A 272 -9.09 31.66 -10.19
N PHE A 273 -9.71 31.70 -11.36
CA PHE A 273 -9.22 30.98 -12.54
C PHE A 273 -7.82 31.41 -12.95
N LYS A 274 -7.59 32.73 -13.05
CA LYS A 274 -6.27 33.27 -13.40
C LYS A 274 -5.22 32.93 -12.35
N THR A 275 -5.51 33.21 -11.09
CA THR A 275 -4.56 32.98 -9.99
C THR A 275 -4.18 31.50 -9.87
N LEU A 276 -5.13 30.57 -10.00
CA LEU A 276 -4.82 29.14 -9.95
C LEU A 276 -3.90 28.70 -11.09
N LEU A 277 -4.12 29.18 -12.31
CA LEU A 277 -3.25 28.85 -13.45
C LEU A 277 -1.85 29.46 -13.29
N GLU A 278 -1.76 30.69 -12.81
CA GLU A 278 -0.49 31.36 -12.52
C GLU A 278 0.28 30.58 -11.44
N LEU A 279 -0.34 30.32 -10.30
CA LEU A 279 0.26 29.57 -9.20
C LEU A 279 0.64 28.15 -9.63
N ALA A 280 -0.19 27.45 -10.38
CA ALA A 280 0.15 26.10 -10.86
C ALA A 280 1.34 26.10 -11.81
N ASN A 281 1.56 27.16 -12.59
CA ASN A 281 2.74 27.30 -13.44
C ASN A 281 4.01 27.60 -12.61
N GLU A 282 3.90 28.52 -11.65
CA GLU A 282 5.01 28.98 -10.81
C GLU A 282 5.43 27.98 -9.72
N THR A 283 4.47 27.18 -9.22
CA THR A 283 4.72 26.20 -8.18
C THR A 283 5.75 25.17 -8.67
N PRO A 284 6.83 24.92 -7.91
CA PRO A 284 7.82 23.92 -8.29
C PRO A 284 7.21 22.50 -8.26
N VAL A 285 7.79 21.60 -9.04
CA VAL A 285 7.44 20.18 -8.98
C VAL A 285 7.77 19.66 -7.58
N TYR A 286 6.82 18.97 -6.96
CA TYR A 286 6.98 18.36 -5.66
C TYR A 286 8.17 17.38 -5.70
N THR A 287 9.17 17.71 -4.91
CA THR A 287 10.22 16.80 -4.50
C THR A 287 9.93 16.42 -3.05
N PRO A 288 9.88 15.12 -2.71
CA PRO A 288 9.82 14.74 -1.30
C PRO A 288 11.04 15.37 -0.63
N GLN A 289 10.81 16.14 0.43
CA GLN A 289 11.93 16.58 1.25
C GLN A 289 12.63 15.32 1.73
N GLU A 290 13.92 15.17 1.39
CA GLU A 290 14.80 14.28 2.14
C GLU A 290 14.68 14.75 3.57
N ASN A 291 13.94 14.00 4.39
CA ASN A 291 13.80 14.33 5.79
C ASN A 291 15.20 14.21 6.39
N GLU A 292 15.89 15.34 6.53
CA GLU A 292 16.63 15.60 7.76
C GLU A 292 15.61 15.41 8.88
N ILE A 293 15.68 14.25 9.52
CA ILE A 293 14.85 13.86 10.64
C ILE A 293 15.13 14.86 11.76
N SER A 294 14.28 15.88 11.86
CA SER A 294 14.33 16.83 12.96
C SER A 294 14.01 16.09 14.26
N ILE A 295 15.03 16.00 15.09
CA ILE A 295 15.02 15.38 16.40
C ILE A 295 14.08 16.18 17.30
N SER A 296 12.87 15.66 17.52
CA SER A 296 12.08 16.00 18.70
C SER A 296 11.62 14.74 19.41
N GLY A 297 12.53 14.13 20.18
CA GLY A 297 12.26 13.41 21.44
C GLY A 297 11.19 12.31 21.54
N LYS A 298 10.56 11.87 20.44
CA LYS A 298 9.68 10.70 20.41
C LYS A 298 10.41 9.57 19.69
N LYS A 299 10.61 8.45 20.37
CA LYS A 299 11.07 7.20 19.75
C LYS A 299 10.16 6.92 18.53
N ASP A 300 10.69 7.02 17.31
CA ASP A 300 9.97 6.59 16.12
C ASP A 300 10.00 5.07 16.06
N ILE A 301 9.01 4.46 16.72
CA ILE A 301 8.85 3.01 16.79
C ILE A 301 8.69 2.40 15.39
N ALA A 302 8.13 3.14 14.42
CA ALA A 302 7.96 2.61 13.08
C ALA A 302 9.29 2.55 12.32
N ALA A 303 10.13 3.57 12.47
CA ALA A 303 11.49 3.57 11.93
C ALA A 303 12.34 2.45 12.56
N MET A 304 12.36 2.37 13.90
CA MET A 304 13.10 1.35 14.63
C MET A 304 12.70 -0.08 14.21
N VAL A 305 11.40 -0.35 14.06
CA VAL A 305 10.92 -1.68 13.64
C VAL A 305 11.32 -1.99 12.19
N ARG A 306 11.35 -1.00 11.29
CA ARG A 306 11.76 -1.22 9.90
C ARG A 306 13.26 -1.45 9.79
N GLU A 307 14.05 -0.60 10.44
CA GLU A 307 15.51 -0.70 10.47
C GLU A 307 15.92 -2.06 11.02
N TYR A 308 15.37 -2.44 12.17
CA TYR A 308 15.60 -3.76 12.75
C TYR A 308 15.23 -4.88 11.78
N LEU A 309 14.00 -4.91 11.24
CA LEU A 309 13.54 -6.05 10.44
C LEU A 309 14.19 -6.16 9.04
N LEU A 310 14.69 -5.07 8.47
CA LEU A 310 15.19 -5.05 7.09
C LEU A 310 16.71 -5.02 7.01
N GLU A 311 17.38 -4.40 7.99
CA GLU A 311 18.82 -4.19 7.98
C GLU A 311 19.54 -5.05 9.03
N GLU A 312 19.01 -5.15 10.25
CA GLU A 312 19.68 -5.85 11.36
C GLU A 312 19.25 -7.31 11.52
N PHE A 313 17.98 -7.61 11.24
CA PHE A 313 17.39 -8.94 11.38
C PHE A 313 17.90 -9.82 10.25
N ASP A 314 18.52 -10.95 10.61
CA ASP A 314 19.23 -11.87 9.71
C ASP A 314 18.29 -12.70 8.78
N GLY A 315 17.15 -12.11 8.40
CA GLY A 315 16.13 -12.71 7.56
C GLY A 315 15.36 -13.85 8.24
N GLY A 316 14.39 -14.40 7.52
CA GLY A 316 13.60 -15.53 8.00
C GLY A 316 12.30 -15.11 8.70
N VAL A 317 11.96 -15.79 9.79
CA VAL A 317 10.63 -15.76 10.45
C VAL A 317 10.74 -15.19 11.85
N PHE A 318 9.86 -14.26 12.21
CA PHE A 318 9.76 -13.66 13.54
C PHE A 318 8.32 -13.67 14.04
N ARG A 319 8.12 -13.66 15.37
CA ARG A 319 6.83 -13.29 15.93
C ARG A 319 6.84 -11.82 16.28
N ILE A 320 5.72 -11.17 16.00
CA ILE A 320 5.50 -9.78 16.40
C ILE A 320 5.77 -9.57 17.89
N SER A 321 5.46 -10.55 18.75
CA SER A 321 5.70 -10.49 20.20
C SER A 321 7.16 -10.32 20.57
N ASP A 322 8.06 -10.83 19.74
CA ASP A 322 9.49 -10.89 20.03
C ASP A 322 10.11 -9.50 19.90
N LEU A 323 9.55 -8.66 19.01
CA LEU A 323 9.92 -7.25 18.84
C LEU A 323 9.81 -6.44 20.12
N LYS A 324 8.90 -6.80 21.05
CA LYS A 324 8.79 -6.09 22.33
C LYS A 324 10.08 -6.23 23.15
N ARG A 325 10.64 -7.44 23.18
CA ARG A 325 11.87 -7.75 23.90
C ARG A 325 13.08 -7.22 23.16
N GLU A 326 13.16 -7.48 21.85
CA GLU A 326 14.32 -7.15 21.02
C GLU A 326 14.54 -5.64 20.88
N LEU A 327 13.46 -4.86 20.78
CA LEU A 327 13.53 -3.40 20.66
C LEU A 327 13.29 -2.66 21.98
N GLY A 328 13.17 -3.39 23.10
CA GLY A 328 12.94 -2.81 24.43
C GLY A 328 11.68 -1.91 24.49
N LEU A 329 10.57 -2.39 23.92
CA LEU A 329 9.34 -1.60 23.74
C LEU A 329 8.45 -1.62 24.99
N SER A 330 7.85 -0.47 25.31
CA SER A 330 6.72 -0.40 26.25
C SER A 330 5.45 -1.05 25.66
N ASP A 331 4.39 -1.25 26.46
CA ASP A 331 3.12 -1.79 25.94
C ASP A 331 2.44 -0.86 24.92
N ALA A 332 2.61 0.45 25.06
CA ALA A 332 2.13 1.43 24.10
C ALA A 332 2.91 1.33 22.79
N ASP A 333 4.24 1.28 22.88
CA ASP A 333 5.13 1.16 21.72
C ASP A 333 4.93 -0.17 20.98
N TYR A 334 4.70 -1.25 21.72
CA TYR A 334 4.40 -2.57 21.15
C TYR A 334 3.12 -2.55 20.28
N THR A 335 2.15 -1.70 20.63
CA THR A 335 0.95 -1.52 19.79
C THR A 335 1.27 -0.81 18.48
N LEU A 336 2.16 0.18 18.51
CA LEU A 336 2.66 0.86 17.31
C LEU A 336 3.52 -0.07 16.44
N ALA A 337 4.39 -0.88 17.05
CA ALA A 337 5.18 -1.90 16.35
C ALA A 337 4.28 -2.94 15.65
N ARG A 338 3.23 -3.41 16.33
CA ARG A 338 2.20 -4.28 15.74
C ARG A 338 1.54 -3.68 14.50
N GLN A 339 1.18 -2.40 14.57
CA GLN A 339 0.61 -1.69 13.43
C GLN A 339 1.64 -1.50 12.32
N CYS A 340 2.90 -1.24 12.65
CA CYS A 340 4.00 -1.15 11.69
C CYS A 340 4.15 -2.45 10.90
N VAL A 341 4.32 -3.59 11.57
CA VAL A 341 4.48 -4.91 10.92
C VAL A 341 3.25 -5.26 10.08
N ARG A 342 2.03 -4.98 10.56
CA ARG A 342 0.80 -5.20 9.77
C ARG A 342 0.79 -4.37 8.48
N ARG A 343 1.24 -3.11 8.53
CA ARG A 343 1.36 -2.24 7.35
C ARG A 343 2.46 -2.73 6.40
N MET A 344 3.61 -3.12 6.93
CA MET A 344 4.69 -3.72 6.14
C MET A 344 4.18 -4.99 5.41
N ALA A 345 3.37 -5.80 6.11
CA ALA A 345 2.80 -7.04 5.56
C ALA A 345 1.72 -6.82 4.50
N ALA A 346 0.83 -5.87 4.74
CA ALA A 346 -0.33 -5.66 3.88
C ALA A 346 0.01 -4.82 2.63
N HIS A 347 1.03 -3.95 2.71
CA HIS A 347 1.18 -2.87 1.73
C HIS A 347 2.57 -2.74 1.12
N GLN A 348 3.63 -3.13 1.84
CA GLN A 348 4.98 -2.96 1.35
C GLN A 348 5.55 -4.25 0.76
N GLY A 349 4.92 -5.40 1.04
CA GLY A 349 5.42 -6.71 0.63
C GLY A 349 6.81 -7.03 1.19
N LEU A 350 7.26 -6.27 2.20
CA LEU A 350 8.56 -6.40 2.86
C LEU A 350 8.54 -7.48 3.94
N VAL A 351 7.37 -7.79 4.47
CA VAL A 351 7.13 -8.93 5.35
C VAL A 351 5.85 -9.65 4.90
N GLU A 352 5.67 -10.90 5.26
CA GLU A 352 4.49 -11.71 4.93
C GLU A 352 4.06 -12.53 6.13
N LYS A 353 2.76 -12.83 6.27
CA LYS A 353 2.32 -13.79 7.30
C LYS A 353 2.94 -15.15 7.01
N HIS A 354 3.44 -15.81 8.06
CA HIS A 354 4.12 -17.09 7.91
C HIS A 354 3.61 -18.13 8.92
N GLY A 355 3.27 -19.32 8.43
CA GLY A 355 2.74 -20.41 9.23
C GLY A 355 1.29 -20.19 9.71
N GLN A 356 0.81 -21.09 10.57
CA GLN A 356 -0.54 -21.02 11.16
C GLN A 356 -0.59 -20.31 12.52
N SER A 357 0.58 -20.03 13.12
CA SER A 357 0.67 -19.38 14.42
C SER A 357 0.33 -17.89 14.32
N LEU A 358 -0.61 -17.44 15.14
CA LEU A 358 -1.02 -16.04 15.25
C LEU A 358 0.19 -15.13 15.51
N GLY A 359 0.30 -14.04 14.74
CA GLY A 359 1.35 -13.03 14.92
C GLY A 359 2.72 -13.39 14.36
N THR A 360 2.82 -14.46 13.56
CA THR A 360 4.08 -14.89 12.95
C THR A 360 4.21 -14.34 11.52
N TYR A 361 5.34 -13.72 11.22
CA TYR A 361 5.65 -13.09 9.93
C TYR A 361 7.04 -13.53 9.46
N ARG A 362 7.29 -13.45 8.15
CA ARG A 362 8.61 -13.60 7.55
C ARG A 362 9.03 -12.31 6.86
N VAL A 363 10.31 -11.98 6.84
CA VAL A 363 10.83 -10.89 6.01
C VAL A 363 10.96 -11.38 4.56
N VAL A 364 10.42 -10.63 3.61
CA VAL A 364 10.47 -10.94 2.18
C VAL A 364 11.70 -10.27 1.61
N SER A 365 12.78 -11.05 1.51
CA SER A 365 14.03 -10.59 0.91
C SER A 365 14.42 -11.50 -0.26
N LYS A 366 14.82 -10.87 -1.37
CA LYS A 366 15.51 -11.55 -2.49
C LYS A 366 17.01 -11.25 -2.48
N LYS A 367 17.52 -10.61 -1.41
CA LYS A 367 18.93 -10.28 -1.24
C LYS A 367 19.72 -11.59 -1.32
N LYS A 368 20.64 -11.65 -2.28
CA LYS A 368 21.63 -12.70 -2.41
C LYS A 368 22.97 -12.02 -2.24
N SER A 369 23.70 -12.38 -1.21
CA SER A 369 25.12 -12.07 -1.14
C SER A 369 25.83 -13.01 -2.12
N GLN A 370 26.64 -12.43 -2.99
CA GLN A 370 27.57 -13.23 -3.77
C GLN A 370 28.69 -13.66 -2.83
N ILE A 371 29.10 -14.93 -2.91
CA ILE A 371 30.24 -15.43 -2.13
C ILE A 371 31.46 -14.59 -2.51
N SER A 372 32.09 -13.98 -1.52
CA SER A 372 33.41 -13.38 -1.67
C SER A 372 34.43 -14.52 -1.58
N TRP A 373 35.16 -14.76 -2.67
CA TRP A 373 36.21 -15.78 -2.68
C TRP A 373 37.53 -15.29 -2.07
N ASP A 374 37.60 -14.02 -1.69
CA ASP A 374 38.78 -13.38 -1.07
C ASP A 374 38.83 -13.59 0.47
N GLU A 375 37.93 -14.41 1.01
CA GLU A 375 37.93 -14.79 2.42
C GLU A 375 39.09 -15.75 2.76
N VAL A 376 39.53 -15.72 4.02
CA VAL A 376 40.58 -16.62 4.53
C VAL A 376 40.09 -18.06 4.41
N GLN A 377 40.92 -18.94 3.80
CA GLN A 377 40.58 -20.35 3.70
C GLN A 377 40.35 -20.95 5.09
N ALA A 378 39.22 -21.63 5.25
CA ALA A 378 38.89 -22.31 6.49
C ALA A 378 39.96 -23.37 6.84
N LYS A 379 40.50 -23.26 8.06
CA LYS A 379 41.62 -24.06 8.56
C LYS A 379 41.19 -25.51 8.77
N PRO A 380 41.91 -26.49 8.17
CA PRO A 380 41.65 -27.91 8.43
C PRO A 380 41.80 -28.25 9.91
N SER A 381 40.89 -29.05 10.42
CA SER A 381 40.93 -29.57 11.79
C SER A 381 41.72 -30.88 11.86
N SER A 382 42.39 -31.10 12.98
CA SER A 382 43.06 -32.36 13.33
C SER A 382 42.11 -33.38 13.99
N LEU A 383 40.80 -33.16 13.97
CA LEU A 383 39.80 -34.03 14.58
C LEU A 383 39.89 -35.46 14.02
N LEU A 384 40.14 -36.41 14.92
CA LEU A 384 40.13 -37.83 14.60
C LEU A 384 38.71 -38.37 14.69
N LEU A 385 38.25 -39.02 13.62
CA LEU A 385 36.93 -39.63 13.54
C LEU A 385 37.06 -41.17 13.59
N PRO A 386 36.10 -41.89 14.21
CA PRO A 386 36.20 -43.34 14.37
C PRO A 386 36.30 -44.07 13.04
N GLY A 387 37.07 -45.16 13.01
CA GLY A 387 37.24 -45.99 11.81
C GLY A 387 38.03 -45.31 10.69
N GLY A 388 38.84 -44.29 10.99
CA GLY A 388 39.69 -43.60 10.01
C GLY A 388 38.91 -42.65 9.09
N LEU A 389 37.68 -42.25 9.45
CA LEU A 389 36.87 -41.36 8.61
C LEU A 389 37.55 -40.00 8.34
N ASN A 390 38.44 -39.55 9.22
CA ASN A 390 39.24 -38.34 9.03
C ASN A 390 40.28 -38.46 7.89
N GLU A 391 40.59 -39.68 7.42
CA GLU A 391 41.49 -39.88 6.27
C GLU A 391 40.77 -39.66 4.93
N ILE A 392 39.44 -39.73 4.93
CA ILE A 392 38.60 -39.59 3.73
C ILE A 392 37.77 -38.30 3.73
N VAL A 393 37.58 -37.66 4.88
CA VAL A 393 36.85 -36.40 5.02
C VAL A 393 37.73 -35.38 5.74
N THR A 394 37.93 -34.22 5.11
CA THR A 394 38.56 -33.06 5.76
C THR A 394 37.52 -32.27 6.55
N THR A 395 37.62 -32.31 7.87
CA THR A 395 36.91 -31.41 8.78
C THR A 395 37.68 -30.10 8.93
N ARG A 396 36.99 -29.04 9.33
CA ARG A 396 37.52 -27.68 9.48
C ARG A 396 37.10 -27.10 10.83
N GLU A 397 37.87 -26.16 11.34
CA GLU A 397 37.49 -25.41 12.54
C GLU A 397 36.10 -24.77 12.37
N GLY A 398 35.27 -24.84 13.41
CA GLY A 398 33.86 -24.44 13.34
C GLY A 398 32.88 -25.52 12.87
N ASP A 399 33.34 -26.68 12.37
CA ASP A 399 32.42 -27.70 11.85
C ASP A 399 31.51 -28.30 12.95
N LEU A 400 30.23 -28.48 12.57
CA LEU A 400 29.26 -29.28 13.30
C LEU A 400 29.00 -30.61 12.57
N ILE A 401 29.37 -31.73 13.20
CA ILE A 401 29.36 -33.08 12.63
C ILE A 401 28.27 -33.91 13.29
N ALA A 402 27.35 -34.44 12.50
CA ALA A 402 26.19 -35.17 13.01
C ALA A 402 26.22 -36.67 12.66
N PHE A 403 26.14 -37.53 13.69
CA PHE A 403 25.92 -38.96 13.53
C PHE A 403 24.48 -39.34 13.88
N ALA A 404 23.70 -39.76 12.90
CA ALA A 404 22.28 -40.08 13.10
C ALA A 404 21.98 -41.57 12.86
N GLY A 405 21.23 -42.19 13.77
CA GLY A 405 20.85 -43.60 13.64
C GLY A 405 19.65 -43.98 14.51
N PHE A 406 19.10 -45.17 14.27
CA PHE A 406 17.98 -45.69 15.06
C PHE A 406 18.41 -46.06 16.49
N LYS A 407 17.45 -46.45 17.32
CA LYS A 407 17.74 -46.96 18.68
C LYS A 407 18.68 -48.17 18.59
N ASN A 408 19.64 -48.27 19.51
CA ASN A 408 20.65 -49.34 19.58
C ASN A 408 21.64 -49.44 18.40
N MET A 409 21.82 -48.39 17.59
CA MET A 409 22.81 -48.35 16.49
C MET A 409 24.15 -47.72 16.91
N SER A 410 24.68 -48.07 18.07
CA SER A 410 26.04 -47.70 18.53
C SER A 410 26.40 -46.20 18.56
N LYS A 411 25.42 -45.30 18.54
CA LYS A 411 25.63 -43.84 18.54
C LYS A 411 26.51 -43.36 19.70
N THR A 412 26.18 -43.78 20.92
CA THR A 412 26.98 -43.45 22.10
C THR A 412 28.40 -44.01 22.02
N ALA A 413 28.59 -45.19 21.44
CA ALA A 413 29.93 -45.74 21.25
C ALA A 413 30.77 -44.87 20.29
N ILE A 414 30.16 -44.34 19.22
CA ILE A 414 30.81 -43.39 18.32
C ILE A 414 31.22 -42.11 19.07
N ALA A 415 30.30 -41.54 19.87
CA ALA A 415 30.60 -40.34 20.67
C ALA A 415 31.73 -40.59 21.68
N THR A 416 31.68 -41.70 22.42
CA THR A 416 32.72 -42.08 23.39
C THR A 416 34.07 -42.30 22.72
N GLU A 417 34.10 -42.93 21.54
CA GLU A 417 35.35 -43.13 20.80
C GLU A 417 35.94 -41.80 20.30
N ILE A 418 35.10 -40.88 19.84
CA ILE A 418 35.55 -39.52 19.46
C ILE A 418 36.16 -38.80 20.65
N VAL A 419 35.55 -38.88 21.83
CA VAL A 419 36.14 -38.32 23.06
C VAL A 419 37.53 -38.93 23.27
N ARG A 420 37.63 -40.27 23.28
CA ARG A 420 38.89 -40.98 23.53
C ARG A 420 40.01 -40.58 22.56
N LEU A 421 39.70 -40.52 21.27
CA LEU A 421 40.70 -40.27 20.22
C LEU A 421 41.28 -38.85 20.26
N ASN A 422 40.58 -37.89 20.87
CA ASN A 422 40.87 -36.47 20.71
C ASN A 422 41.33 -35.76 21.99
N LEU A 423 41.43 -36.47 23.13
CA LEU A 423 41.79 -35.88 24.42
C LEU A 423 43.18 -35.22 24.45
N ASP A 424 44.14 -35.75 23.69
CA ASP A 424 45.49 -35.18 23.63
C ASP A 424 45.58 -33.90 22.77
N THR A 425 44.55 -33.62 21.96
CA THR A 425 44.56 -32.52 20.98
C THR A 425 43.56 -31.42 21.30
N PHE A 426 42.42 -31.75 21.92
CA PHE A 426 41.34 -30.81 22.17
C PHE A 426 40.96 -30.77 23.65
N GLN A 427 40.47 -29.61 24.12
CA GLN A 427 39.67 -29.54 25.34
C GLN A 427 38.27 -30.11 25.04
N VAL A 428 37.97 -31.29 25.58
CA VAL A 428 36.78 -32.06 25.25
C VAL A 428 35.68 -31.82 26.29
N HIS A 429 34.56 -31.27 25.82
CA HIS A 429 33.34 -31.06 26.61
C HIS A 429 32.29 -32.08 26.19
N PHE A 430 32.09 -33.10 27.02
CA PHE A 430 31.23 -34.25 26.74
C PHE A 430 29.90 -34.16 27.48
N PHE A 431 28.82 -33.90 26.75
CA PHE A 431 27.46 -33.79 27.26
C PHE A 431 26.72 -35.12 27.13
N ILE A 432 26.20 -35.62 28.25
CA ILE A 432 25.71 -36.98 28.41
C ILE A 432 24.26 -36.96 28.89
N THR A 433 23.36 -37.63 28.17
CA THR A 433 21.96 -37.84 28.60
C THR A 433 21.75 -39.13 29.40
N GLU A 434 22.70 -40.06 29.37
CA GLU A 434 22.64 -41.34 30.07
C GLU A 434 22.95 -41.20 31.58
N TYR A 435 22.55 -42.20 32.38
CA TYR A 435 22.89 -42.26 33.81
C TYR A 435 24.41 -42.24 34.04
N LYS A 436 24.87 -41.37 34.96
CA LYS A 436 26.31 -41.15 35.25
C LYS A 436 27.10 -42.44 35.48
N SER A 437 26.54 -43.39 36.24
CA SER A 437 27.22 -44.66 36.55
C SER A 437 27.47 -45.51 35.30
N ARG A 438 26.49 -45.57 34.39
CA ARG A 438 26.60 -46.31 33.13
C ARG A 438 27.57 -45.65 32.18
N MET A 439 27.55 -44.31 32.08
CA MET A 439 28.52 -43.60 31.26
C MET A 439 29.95 -43.72 31.81
N LYS A 440 30.12 -43.66 33.14
CA LYS A 440 31.43 -43.87 33.77
C LYS A 440 32.03 -45.23 33.39
N GLN A 441 31.24 -46.31 33.48
CA GLN A 441 31.71 -47.64 33.09
C GLN A 441 32.06 -47.68 31.60
N ARG A 442 31.23 -47.10 30.73
CA ARG A 442 31.49 -47.06 29.28
C ARG A 442 32.78 -46.32 28.94
N LEU A 443 33.05 -45.18 29.56
CA LEU A 443 34.30 -44.45 29.38
C LEU A 443 35.50 -45.32 29.75
N LEU A 444 35.43 -46.04 30.88
CA LEU A 444 36.47 -46.98 31.30
C LEU A 444 36.64 -48.15 30.33
N ASP A 445 35.53 -48.72 29.82
CA ASP A 445 35.55 -49.82 28.85
C ASP A 445 36.20 -49.42 27.52
N PHE A 446 36.08 -48.15 27.14
CA PHE A 446 36.77 -47.56 25.99
C PHE A 446 38.23 -47.17 26.32
N GLY A 447 38.67 -47.26 27.58
CA GLY A 447 40.02 -46.87 27.99
C GLY A 447 40.20 -45.36 28.13
N VAL A 448 39.12 -44.60 28.32
CA VAL A 448 39.18 -43.16 28.60
C VAL A 448 39.66 -42.92 30.03
N ARG A 449 40.71 -42.12 30.18
CA ARG A 449 41.21 -41.65 31.47
C ARG A 449 40.28 -40.59 32.05
N LEU A 450 39.57 -40.92 33.13
CA LEU A 450 38.60 -40.02 33.77
C LEU A 450 39.26 -38.81 34.45
N ASP A 451 40.56 -38.88 34.75
CA ASP A 451 41.38 -37.83 35.35
C ASP A 451 42.10 -36.96 34.30
N HIS A 452 41.84 -37.18 33.00
CA HIS A 452 42.52 -36.46 31.94
C HIS A 452 42.20 -34.95 32.03
N PRO A 453 43.20 -34.05 31.98
CA PRO A 453 42.99 -32.62 32.20
C PRO A 453 42.03 -31.98 31.18
N ASN A 454 42.00 -32.51 29.96
CA ASN A 454 41.13 -32.03 28.88
C ASN A 454 39.75 -32.71 28.84
N LEU A 455 39.41 -33.59 29.78
CA LEU A 455 38.10 -34.26 29.81
C LEU A 455 37.14 -33.54 30.76
N HIS A 456 36.12 -32.92 30.20
CA HIS A 456 35.04 -32.30 30.96
C HIS A 456 33.71 -32.98 30.63
N CYS A 457 33.09 -33.65 31.61
CA CYS A 457 31.84 -34.40 31.41
C CYS A 457 30.68 -33.72 32.12
N TYR A 458 29.57 -33.52 31.40
CA TYR A 458 28.38 -32.85 31.89
C TYR A 458 27.16 -33.74 31.69
N GLN A 459 26.39 -33.98 32.75
CA GLN A 459 25.09 -34.61 32.58
C GLN A 459 24.09 -33.56 32.12
N ILE A 460 23.31 -33.88 31.09
CA ILE A 460 22.26 -33.01 30.54
C ILE A 460 20.88 -33.66 30.73
N GLU A 461 19.92 -32.84 31.13
CA GLU A 461 18.53 -33.22 31.35
C GLU A 461 17.66 -32.88 30.14
N LYS A 462 16.46 -33.46 30.07
CA LYS A 462 15.53 -33.19 28.96
C LYS A 462 15.08 -31.72 28.87
N SER A 463 15.05 -31.01 30.00
CA SER A 463 14.68 -29.60 30.08
C SER A 463 15.82 -28.64 29.72
N ASP A 464 17.04 -29.15 29.54
CA ASP A 464 18.19 -28.30 29.25
C ASP A 464 18.13 -27.75 27.82
N TYR A 465 18.40 -26.45 27.69
CA TYR A 465 18.65 -25.84 26.39
C TYR A 465 20.12 -25.95 26.05
N ILE A 466 20.47 -26.92 25.21
CA ILE A 466 21.87 -27.21 24.87
C ILE A 466 22.62 -26.02 24.27
N PRO A 467 22.01 -25.15 23.41
CA PRO A 467 22.66 -23.95 22.90
C PRO A 467 23.36 -23.06 23.94
N ASP A 468 22.84 -23.00 25.16
CA ASP A 468 23.40 -22.17 26.23
C ASP A 468 24.63 -22.81 26.92
N LYS A 469 24.97 -24.05 26.57
CA LYS A 469 25.98 -24.87 27.26
C LYS A 469 27.19 -25.24 26.41
N ILE A 470 27.22 -24.91 25.11
CA ILE A 470 28.40 -25.19 24.30
C ILE A 470 29.55 -24.28 24.68
N GLU A 471 30.75 -24.84 24.62
CA GLU A 471 31.98 -24.10 24.75
C GLU A 471 32.50 -23.66 23.39
N SER A 472 33.14 -22.50 23.35
CA SER A 472 33.55 -21.83 22.12
C SER A 472 35.08 -21.63 22.06
N GLY A 473 35.62 -21.43 20.86
CA GLY A 473 37.04 -21.14 20.64
C GLY A 473 37.85 -22.27 20.01
N GLU A 474 38.95 -21.91 19.35
CA GLU A 474 39.88 -22.87 18.74
C GLU A 474 40.43 -23.87 19.77
N GLY A 475 40.58 -25.13 19.35
CA GLY A 475 41.08 -26.21 20.23
C GLY A 475 40.03 -26.79 21.18
N VAL A 476 38.77 -26.36 21.10
CA VAL A 476 37.64 -26.92 21.87
C VAL A 476 36.86 -27.94 21.03
N LEU A 477 36.50 -29.07 21.64
CA LEU A 477 35.65 -30.10 21.03
C LEU A 477 34.45 -30.38 21.94
N ASN A 478 33.26 -30.00 21.46
CA ASN A 478 32.00 -30.33 22.11
C ASN A 478 31.48 -31.66 21.56
N VAL A 479 31.18 -32.62 22.43
CA VAL A 479 30.57 -33.90 22.05
C VAL A 479 29.24 -34.04 22.76
N ILE A 480 28.14 -34.11 22.02
CA ILE A 480 26.78 -34.22 22.56
C ILE A 480 26.26 -35.62 22.29
N ASP A 481 26.28 -36.48 23.31
CA ASP A 481 25.69 -37.82 23.21
C ASP A 481 24.19 -37.75 23.46
N HIS A 482 23.47 -37.86 22.34
CA HIS A 482 22.03 -37.82 22.21
C HIS A 482 21.44 -36.46 22.59
N MET A 483 21.12 -35.66 21.57
CA MET A 483 20.38 -34.41 21.77
C MET A 483 19.02 -34.69 22.44
N PRO A 484 18.72 -34.09 23.61
CA PRO A 484 17.49 -34.35 24.34
C PRO A 484 16.25 -34.03 23.51
N ASN A 485 15.22 -34.87 23.69
CA ASN A 485 13.92 -34.87 23.00
C ASN A 485 13.41 -33.47 22.65
N LEU A 486 13.64 -33.04 21.43
CA LEU A 486 12.82 -32.02 20.81
C LEU A 486 11.48 -32.69 20.51
N ASP A 487 10.44 -32.36 21.29
CA ASP A 487 9.06 -32.83 21.07
C ASP A 487 8.58 -32.60 19.63
N ASN A 488 9.30 -31.73 18.92
CA ASN A 488 9.14 -31.37 17.53
C ASN A 488 10.45 -31.66 16.77
N PHE A 489 10.54 -32.82 16.10
CA PHE A 489 11.72 -33.21 15.31
C PHE A 489 12.14 -32.16 14.26
N TYR A 490 11.20 -31.36 13.76
CA TYR A 490 11.48 -30.25 12.84
C TYR A 490 12.30 -29.11 13.46
N LEU A 491 12.39 -29.02 14.80
CA LEU A 491 13.22 -28.04 15.50
C LEU A 491 14.69 -28.46 15.60
N VAL A 492 15.05 -29.70 15.26
CA VAL A 492 16.45 -30.18 15.34
C VAL A 492 17.38 -29.27 14.53
N GLY A 493 16.96 -28.86 13.33
CA GLY A 493 17.74 -27.95 12.49
C GLY A 493 17.95 -26.57 13.13
N LYS A 494 16.93 -26.02 13.80
CA LYS A 494 17.05 -24.73 14.51
C LYS A 494 18.08 -24.80 15.63
N VAL A 495 18.01 -25.85 16.45
CA VAL A 495 18.93 -26.01 17.59
C VAL A 495 20.36 -26.26 17.10
N GLN A 496 20.55 -27.05 16.04
CA GLN A 496 21.87 -27.25 15.43
C GLN A 496 22.48 -25.96 14.90
N ASP A 497 21.67 -25.09 14.28
CA ASP A 497 22.11 -23.79 13.77
C ASP A 497 22.55 -22.86 14.91
N GLU A 498 21.81 -22.81 16.02
CA GLU A 498 22.20 -22.05 17.21
C GLU A 498 23.49 -22.59 17.84
N ILE A 499 23.66 -23.91 17.91
CA ILE A 499 24.91 -24.53 18.36
C ILE A 499 26.06 -24.10 17.45
N HIS A 500 25.89 -24.22 16.13
CA HIS A 500 26.92 -23.91 15.15
C HIS A 500 27.39 -22.45 15.24
N ARG A 501 26.47 -21.49 15.41
CA ARG A 501 26.80 -20.08 15.64
C ARG A 501 27.58 -19.84 16.93
N GLY A 502 27.34 -20.65 17.95
CA GLY A 502 28.02 -20.56 19.25
C GLY A 502 29.45 -21.10 19.25
N LEU A 503 29.90 -21.81 18.21
CA LEU A 503 31.20 -22.50 18.23
C LEU A 503 32.40 -21.56 18.20
N ASN A 504 32.35 -20.48 17.41
CA ASN A 504 33.44 -19.51 17.27
C ASN A 504 34.83 -20.18 17.09
N GLY A 505 34.95 -21.12 16.15
CA GLY A 505 36.16 -21.91 15.89
C GLY A 505 36.24 -23.27 16.61
N ALA A 506 35.39 -23.51 17.62
CA ALA A 506 35.25 -24.82 18.24
C ALA A 506 34.64 -25.84 17.28
N LEU A 507 34.81 -27.13 17.59
CA LEU A 507 34.17 -28.22 16.87
C LEU A 507 33.00 -28.76 17.68
N CYS A 508 31.99 -29.29 17.00
CA CYS A 508 30.91 -30.01 17.64
C CYS A 508 30.62 -31.33 16.95
N VAL A 509 30.52 -32.40 17.74
CA VAL A 509 29.99 -33.68 17.33
C VAL A 509 28.69 -33.95 18.06
N ILE A 510 27.64 -34.28 17.32
CA ILE A 510 26.31 -34.55 17.87
C ILE A 510 25.80 -35.90 17.42
N THR A 511 25.19 -36.66 18.33
CA THR A 511 24.49 -37.89 17.97
C THR A 511 22.98 -37.72 18.00
N HIS A 512 22.31 -38.13 16.92
CA HIS A 512 20.84 -38.05 16.78
C HIS A 512 20.20 -39.43 16.77
N GLN A 513 19.13 -39.57 17.54
CA GLN A 513 18.26 -40.73 17.44
C GLN A 513 17.15 -40.46 16.43
N LYS A 514 17.12 -41.22 15.34
CA LYS A 514 15.99 -41.21 14.40
C LYS A 514 14.79 -41.92 15.03
N LEU A 515 13.60 -41.37 14.83
CA LEU A 515 12.34 -42.05 15.16
C LEU A 515 12.18 -43.26 14.24
N ASN A 516 11.75 -44.40 14.78
CA ASN A 516 11.36 -45.54 13.95
C ASN A 516 10.11 -45.14 13.16
N HIS A 517 10.19 -45.15 11.82
CA HIS A 517 8.99 -45.04 11.00
C HIS A 517 8.14 -46.29 11.28
N PRO A 518 6.84 -46.18 11.64
CA PRO A 518 5.96 -47.33 11.58
C PRO A 518 6.01 -47.83 10.13
N ARG A 519 6.32 -49.11 9.95
CA ARG A 519 6.58 -49.78 8.67
C ARG A 519 5.82 -49.13 7.50
N LEU A 520 6.56 -48.73 6.45
CA LEU A 520 6.00 -48.39 5.14
C LEU A 520 5.04 -49.48 4.66
#